data_AF-A0AB34PEL6-F1
#
_entry.id   AF-A0AB34PEL6-F1
#
_cell.length_a   1.000
_cell.length_b   1.000
_cell.length_c   1.000
_cell.angle_alpha   90.00
_cell.angle_beta   90.00
_cell.angle_gamma   90.00
#
_symmetry.space_group_name_H-M   'P 1'
#
loop_
_entity.id
_entity.type
_entity.pdbx_description
1 polymer ?
#
loop_
_entity_poly.entity_id
_entity_poly.type
_entity_poly.pdbx_seq_one_letter_code
_entity_poly.pdbx_strand_id
1 'polypeptide(L)'
;MLTALLLWIPKTTYAQNVVTNDQSTAPASIFEALESSKPGEGRVIVFVPSEVRKRVGTVGPQGGQILHGETNISLRGGFRIQVYVGNLKTSKQEAYSRASRVNRLFPGEVCYVTYKAPFWKLLVGDFISHEEAHKVAKELKQSMPDLAQEIYVVRNRIRYHN
;
A
#
# COMPACT_ATOMS: atom_id res chain seq x y z
N MET A 1 -17.16 62.98 -40.01
CA MET A 1 -17.30 63.96 -38.90
C MET A 1 -18.47 63.54 -38.02
N LEU A 2 -18.23 62.75 -36.97
CA LEU A 2 -18.65 62.99 -35.57
C LEU A 2 -18.41 61.71 -34.76
N THR A 3 -17.66 61.89 -33.68
CA THR A 3 -17.32 60.92 -32.64
C THR A 3 -18.50 60.69 -31.69
N ALA A 4 -18.74 59.44 -31.29
CA ALA A 4 -19.54 59.13 -30.09
C ALA A 4 -18.92 57.94 -29.36
N LEU A 5 -18.24 58.28 -28.27
CA LEU A 5 -17.61 57.42 -27.27
C LEU A 5 -18.70 56.69 -26.46
N LEU A 6 -18.73 55.37 -26.47
CA LEU A 6 -19.60 54.57 -25.58
C LEU A 6 -18.71 53.66 -24.73
N LEU A 7 -18.54 54.08 -23.48
CA LEU A 7 -17.84 53.39 -22.41
C LEU A 7 -18.46 52.02 -22.16
N TRP A 8 -17.71 50.95 -22.46
CA TRP A 8 -18.09 49.60 -22.07
C TRP A 8 -17.60 49.35 -20.64
N ILE A 9 -18.50 49.48 -19.68
CA ILE A 9 -18.25 49.07 -18.30
C ILE A 9 -18.40 47.54 -18.26
N PRO A 10 -17.38 46.77 -17.83
CA PRO A 10 -17.55 45.33 -17.65
C PRO A 10 -18.52 45.10 -16.48
N LYS A 11 -19.60 44.34 -16.74
CA LYS A 11 -20.48 43.87 -15.68
C LYS A 11 -19.68 42.92 -14.79
N THR A 12 -19.28 43.38 -13.61
CA THR A 12 -18.75 42.53 -12.56
C THR A 12 -19.92 41.75 -11.96
N THR A 13 -20.14 40.54 -12.45
CA THR A 13 -21.01 39.58 -11.78
C THR A 13 -20.31 39.15 -10.49
N TYR A 14 -20.76 39.65 -9.35
CA TYR A 14 -20.40 39.06 -8.07
C TYR A 14 -21.03 37.66 -8.01
N ALA A 15 -20.21 36.62 -8.11
CA ALA A 15 -20.60 35.29 -7.67
C ALA A 15 -20.72 35.35 -6.14
N GLN A 16 -21.95 35.32 -5.63
CA GLN A 16 -22.17 34.98 -4.22
C GLN A 16 -21.73 33.53 -4.04
N ASN A 17 -20.60 33.33 -3.36
CA ASN A 17 -20.21 32.01 -2.88
C ASN A 17 -21.27 31.55 -1.88
N VAL A 18 -22.21 30.74 -2.34
CA VAL A 18 -23.03 29.92 -1.44
C VAL A 18 -22.06 29.01 -0.71
N VAL A 19 -21.85 29.28 0.57
CA VAL A 19 -21.10 28.38 1.46
C VAL A 19 -21.95 27.14 1.65
N THR A 20 -21.89 26.21 0.71
CA THR A 20 -22.20 24.81 0.99
C THR A 20 -21.06 24.32 1.85
N ASN A 21 -21.30 24.26 3.15
CA ASN A 21 -20.42 23.66 4.13
C ASN A 21 -20.43 22.14 3.91
N ASP A 22 -19.96 21.67 2.75
CA ASP A 22 -19.65 20.27 2.48
C ASP A 22 -18.33 19.95 3.18
N GLN A 23 -18.38 19.91 4.51
CA GLN A 23 -17.41 19.16 5.29
C GLN A 23 -17.71 17.68 5.06
N SER A 24 -17.42 17.17 3.86
CA SER A 24 -17.32 15.75 3.61
C SER A 24 -16.05 15.24 4.28
N THR A 25 -16.07 15.14 5.61
CA THR A 25 -15.10 14.37 6.36
C THR A 25 -15.20 12.93 5.86
N ALA A 26 -14.12 12.40 5.29
CA ALA A 26 -14.08 11.01 4.89
C ALA A 26 -14.46 10.13 6.10
N PRO A 27 -15.42 9.22 5.95
CA PRO A 27 -15.92 8.44 7.08
C PRO A 27 -14.79 7.62 7.69
N ALA A 28 -14.65 7.63 9.01
CA ALA A 28 -13.57 6.94 9.72
C ALA A 28 -13.74 5.41 9.70
N SER A 29 -14.94 4.90 9.35
CA SER A 29 -15.25 3.48 9.23
C SER A 29 -16.30 3.23 8.13
N ILE A 30 -16.35 2.00 7.60
CA ILE A 30 -17.40 1.58 6.65
C ILE A 30 -18.81 1.73 7.25
N PHE A 31 -18.99 1.55 8.57
CA PHE A 31 -20.31 1.77 9.18
C PHE A 31 -20.72 3.23 9.17
N GLU A 32 -19.78 4.14 9.42
CA GLU A 32 -20.04 5.58 9.34
C GLU A 32 -20.36 5.99 7.89
N ALA A 33 -19.70 5.38 6.91
CA ALA A 33 -19.99 5.59 5.49
C ALA A 33 -21.40 5.12 5.08
N LEU A 34 -21.87 4.02 5.68
CA LEU A 34 -23.20 3.47 5.44
C LEU A 34 -24.30 4.19 6.23
N GLU A 35 -23.96 4.76 7.40
CA GLU A 35 -24.85 5.59 8.20
C GLU A 35 -24.98 7.02 7.63
N SER A 36 -23.97 7.52 6.89
CA SER A 36 -24.03 8.81 6.20
C SER A 36 -24.89 8.74 4.93
N SER A 37 -26.21 8.90 5.06
CA SER A 37 -27.12 9.01 3.92
C SER A 37 -27.05 10.41 3.30
N LYS A 38 -26.93 10.51 1.97
CA LYS A 38 -27.06 11.78 1.23
C LYS A 38 -28.54 12.13 0.95
N PRO A 39 -28.86 13.41 0.67
CA PRO A 39 -30.21 13.78 0.23
C PRO A 39 -30.58 13.04 -1.07
N GLY A 40 -31.60 12.19 -1.02
CA GLY A 40 -32.05 11.36 -2.16
C GLY A 40 -31.73 9.87 -2.04
N GLU A 41 -30.97 9.44 -1.03
CA GLU A 41 -30.70 8.03 -0.73
C GLU A 41 -31.62 7.50 0.39
N GLY A 42 -31.89 6.19 0.37
CA GLY A 42 -32.74 5.52 1.36
C GLY A 42 -32.06 5.41 2.72
N ARG A 43 -32.81 5.61 3.81
CA ARG A 43 -32.31 5.48 5.18
C ARG A 43 -31.99 4.02 5.50
N VAL A 44 -30.72 3.71 5.75
CA VAL A 44 -30.26 2.39 6.20
C VAL A 44 -29.99 2.43 7.71
N ILE A 45 -30.58 1.50 8.46
CA ILE A 45 -30.35 1.34 9.91
C ILE A 45 -29.58 0.05 10.12
N VAL A 46 -28.36 0.15 10.65
CA VAL A 46 -27.43 -0.99 10.81
C VAL A 46 -27.38 -1.42 12.28
N PHE A 47 -28.05 -2.54 12.60
CA PHE A 47 -27.98 -3.15 13.94
C PHE A 47 -26.81 -4.14 14.00
N VAL A 48 -25.66 -3.68 14.49
CA VAL A 48 -24.43 -4.49 14.58
C VAL A 48 -23.90 -4.47 16.01
N PRO A 49 -23.63 -5.64 16.63
CA PRO A 49 -23.04 -5.74 17.96
C PRO A 49 -21.72 -4.97 18.10
N SER A 50 -21.46 -4.41 19.29
CA SER A 50 -20.28 -3.59 19.58
C SER A 50 -18.96 -4.29 19.29
N GLU A 51 -18.92 -5.60 19.43
CA GLU A 51 -17.75 -6.44 19.22
C GLU A 51 -17.37 -6.48 17.74
N VAL A 52 -18.37 -6.45 16.85
CA VAL A 52 -18.18 -6.41 15.40
C VAL A 52 -17.74 -5.01 14.97
N ARG A 53 -18.29 -3.95 15.57
CA ARG A 53 -17.85 -2.57 15.32
C ARG A 53 -16.37 -2.37 15.65
N LYS A 54 -15.87 -2.99 16.72
CA LYS A 54 -14.45 -2.94 17.13
C LYS A 54 -13.51 -3.76 16.25
N ARG A 55 -14.03 -4.70 15.46
CA ARG A 55 -13.24 -5.52 14.51
C ARG A 55 -13.14 -4.88 13.13
N VAL A 56 -13.89 -3.81 12.88
CA VAL A 56 -13.87 -3.12 11.60
C VAL A 56 -12.74 -2.09 11.58
N GLY A 57 -11.88 -2.19 10.56
CA GLY A 57 -10.75 -1.30 10.38
C GLY A 57 -11.19 0.15 10.20
N THR A 58 -10.49 1.06 10.87
CA THR A 58 -10.66 2.50 10.66
C THR A 58 -9.79 2.97 9.49
N VAL A 59 -10.24 3.98 8.77
CA VAL A 59 -9.48 4.56 7.65
C VAL A 59 -8.20 5.19 8.21
N GLY A 60 -7.05 4.56 7.95
CA GLY A 60 -5.74 5.10 8.32
C GLY A 60 -5.40 6.34 7.48
N PRO A 61 -4.54 7.25 7.98
CA PRO A 61 -4.13 8.43 7.23
C PRO A 61 -3.51 8.02 5.89
N GLN A 62 -3.87 8.77 4.84
CA GLN A 62 -3.47 8.49 3.46
C GLN A 62 -1.96 8.30 3.34
N GLY A 63 -1.52 7.08 2.99
CA GLY A 63 -0.12 6.75 2.69
C GLY A 63 0.51 5.67 3.57
N GLY A 64 -0.12 5.27 4.66
CA GLY A 64 0.26 4.10 5.47
C GLY A 64 -0.71 2.94 5.22
N GLN A 65 -0.28 1.91 4.48
CA GLN A 65 -1.03 0.65 4.47
C GLN A 65 -0.84 -0.02 5.84
N ILE A 66 -1.75 0.23 6.78
CA ILE A 66 -1.84 -0.60 7.99
C ILE A 66 -2.46 -1.92 7.55
N LEU A 67 -1.63 -2.97 7.43
CA LEU A 67 -2.09 -4.33 7.17
C LEU A 67 -2.72 -4.85 8.47
N HIS A 68 -4.03 -4.66 8.63
CA HIS A 68 -4.74 -4.89 9.89
C HIS A 68 -5.02 -6.39 10.09
N GLY A 69 -4.29 -6.99 11.02
CA GLY A 69 -4.58 -8.28 11.64
C GLY A 69 -3.93 -8.30 13.02
N GLU A 70 -4.71 -7.98 14.06
CA GLU A 70 -4.43 -8.08 15.52
C GLU A 70 -3.14 -7.44 16.08
N THR A 71 -2.23 -6.96 15.24
CA THR A 71 -0.93 -6.41 15.61
C THR A 71 -0.76 -5.06 14.93
N ASN A 72 -0.27 -4.07 15.68
CA ASN A 72 0.07 -2.74 15.17
C ASN A 72 1.31 -2.86 14.26
N ILE A 73 1.13 -3.40 13.06
CA ILE A 73 2.22 -3.53 12.08
C ILE A 73 2.42 -2.16 11.43
N SER A 74 3.45 -1.45 11.87
CA SER A 74 3.87 -0.20 11.24
C SER A 74 4.78 -0.52 10.06
N LEU A 75 4.45 -0.01 8.86
CA LEU A 75 5.32 -0.15 7.69
C LEU A 75 6.42 0.93 7.74
N ARG A 76 7.68 0.51 7.88
CA ARG A 76 8.85 1.40 7.86
C ARG A 76 9.65 1.18 6.58
N GLY A 77 10.37 2.22 6.14
CA GLY A 77 11.37 2.06 5.08
C GLY A 77 12.51 1.16 5.54
N GLY A 78 12.87 0.18 4.71
CA GLY A 78 13.95 -0.77 4.94
C GLY A 78 14.40 -1.43 3.64
N PHE A 79 14.91 -2.65 3.76
CA PHE A 79 15.51 -3.41 2.67
C PHE A 79 15.03 -4.86 2.70
N ARG A 80 14.91 -5.45 1.51
CA ARG A 80 14.66 -6.88 1.31
C ARG A 80 15.60 -7.39 0.25
N ILE A 81 15.88 -8.69 0.27
CA ILE A 81 16.75 -9.30 -0.73
C ILE A 81 15.87 -9.92 -1.80
N GLN A 82 16.00 -9.46 -3.04
CA GLN A 82 15.36 -10.12 -4.17
C GLN A 82 16.20 -11.32 -4.59
N VAL A 83 15.55 -12.47 -4.78
CA VAL A 83 16.18 -13.74 -5.18
C VAL A 83 15.70 -14.23 -6.56
N TYR A 84 14.49 -13.84 -6.97
CA TYR A 84 13.95 -14.19 -8.28
C TYR A 84 12.99 -13.12 -8.79
N VAL A 85 13.06 -12.83 -10.09
CA VAL A 85 12.03 -12.11 -10.84
C VAL A 85 11.82 -12.78 -12.19
N GLY A 86 10.58 -13.08 -12.53
CA GLY A 86 10.23 -13.68 -13.82
C GLY A 86 8.78 -13.41 -14.23
N ASN A 87 8.47 -13.48 -15.52
CA ASN A 87 7.15 -13.22 -16.09
C ASN A 87 6.63 -14.39 -16.96
N LEU A 88 7.33 -15.52 -16.96
CA LEU A 88 6.93 -16.70 -17.72
C LEU A 88 5.70 -17.36 -17.07
N LYS A 89 4.98 -18.19 -17.86
CA LYS A 89 3.86 -18.99 -17.35
C LYS A 89 4.28 -19.90 -16.18
N THR A 90 5.53 -20.35 -16.19
CA THR A 90 6.15 -21.18 -15.14
C THR A 90 6.67 -20.39 -13.94
N SER A 91 6.76 -19.05 -14.02
CA SER A 91 7.41 -18.22 -12.99
C SER A 91 6.74 -18.29 -11.64
N LYS A 92 5.42 -18.55 -11.57
CA LYS A 92 4.73 -18.83 -10.31
C LYS A 92 5.36 -20.04 -9.62
N GLN A 93 5.39 -21.18 -10.30
CA GLN A 93 5.89 -22.43 -9.76
C GLN A 93 7.39 -22.32 -9.41
N GLU A 94 8.17 -21.67 -10.28
CA GLU A 94 9.59 -21.45 -10.03
C GLU A 94 9.83 -20.58 -8.79
N ALA A 95 9.08 -19.49 -8.62
CA ALA A 95 9.18 -18.64 -7.43
C ALA A 95 8.89 -19.42 -6.14
N TYR A 96 7.85 -20.25 -6.11
CA TYR A 96 7.52 -21.09 -4.95
C TYR A 96 8.55 -22.21 -4.70
N SER A 97 9.07 -22.82 -5.76
CA SER A 97 10.14 -23.83 -5.67
C SER A 97 11.41 -23.23 -5.07
N ARG A 98 11.84 -22.07 -5.58
CA ARG A 98 12.99 -21.31 -5.07
C ARG A 98 12.75 -20.86 -3.62
N ALA A 99 11.54 -20.35 -3.30
CA ALA A 99 11.19 -19.96 -1.93
C ALA A 99 11.31 -21.13 -0.95
N SER A 100 10.85 -22.33 -1.35
CA SER A 100 10.97 -23.54 -0.53
C SER A 100 12.44 -23.93 -0.30
N ARG A 101 13.30 -23.73 -1.31
CA ARG A 101 14.74 -23.97 -1.17
C ARG A 101 15.39 -22.95 -0.25
N VAL A 102 15.05 -21.67 -0.37
CA VAL A 102 15.53 -20.61 0.53
C VAL A 102 15.10 -20.89 1.97
N ASN A 103 13.83 -21.20 2.21
CA ASN A 103 13.30 -21.45 3.54
C ASN A 103 13.95 -22.65 4.24
N ARG A 104 14.45 -23.65 3.49
CA ARG A 104 15.22 -24.77 4.04
C ARG A 104 16.64 -24.36 4.47
N LEU A 105 17.27 -23.42 3.74
CA LEU A 105 18.63 -22.96 4.02
C LEU A 105 18.65 -21.83 5.06
N PHE A 106 17.64 -20.98 5.06
CA PHE A 106 17.49 -19.79 5.90
C PHE A 106 16.13 -19.79 6.59
N PRO A 107 15.87 -20.71 7.55
CA PRO A 107 14.56 -20.83 8.21
C PRO A 107 14.21 -19.64 9.10
N GLY A 108 15.17 -18.78 9.45
CA GLY A 108 14.95 -17.56 10.21
C GLY A 108 14.45 -16.37 9.37
N GLU A 109 14.59 -16.44 8.05
CA GLU A 109 14.26 -15.34 7.14
C GLU A 109 12.91 -15.58 6.44
N VAL A 110 12.03 -14.58 6.50
CA VAL A 110 10.70 -14.69 5.87
C VAL A 110 10.82 -14.59 4.34
N CYS A 111 10.23 -15.55 3.63
CA CYS A 111 10.15 -15.54 2.17
C CYS A 111 8.81 -14.96 1.69
N TYR A 112 8.87 -13.96 0.82
CA TYR A 112 7.72 -13.28 0.23
C TYR A 112 7.65 -13.55 -1.28
N VAL A 113 6.70 -14.38 -1.70
CA VAL A 113 6.35 -14.54 -3.12
C VAL A 113 5.24 -13.55 -3.44
N THR A 114 5.49 -12.62 -4.35
CA THR A 114 4.52 -11.59 -4.75
C THR A 114 4.34 -11.54 -6.25
N TYR A 115 3.10 -11.33 -6.70
CA TYR A 115 2.80 -11.07 -8.11
C TYR A 115 2.48 -9.60 -8.28
N LYS A 116 3.27 -8.92 -9.10
CA LYS A 116 3.02 -7.54 -9.51
C LYS A 116 3.12 -7.53 -11.02
N ALA A 117 1.96 -7.52 -11.68
CA ALA A 117 1.86 -7.74 -13.12
C ALA A 117 2.90 -6.90 -13.89
N PRO A 118 3.62 -7.51 -14.85
CA PRO A 118 3.55 -8.91 -15.30
C PRO A 118 4.44 -9.90 -14.52
N PHE A 119 5.07 -9.50 -13.41
CA PHE A 119 6.18 -10.24 -12.78
C PHE A 119 5.80 -10.97 -11.49
N TRP A 120 6.29 -12.20 -11.35
CA TRP A 120 6.48 -12.87 -10.07
C TRP A 120 7.80 -12.46 -9.46
N LYS A 121 7.81 -12.17 -8.16
CA LYS A 121 9.00 -11.81 -7.39
C LYS A 121 9.12 -12.69 -6.15
N LEU A 122 10.34 -13.11 -5.85
CA LEU A 122 10.71 -13.68 -4.56
C LEU A 122 11.61 -12.68 -3.82
N LEU A 123 11.11 -12.18 -2.69
CA LEU A 123 11.85 -11.32 -1.77
C LEU A 123 12.07 -12.08 -0.46
N VAL A 124 13.18 -11.83 0.22
CA VAL A 124 13.59 -12.52 1.44
C VAL A 124 13.97 -11.50 2.51
N GLY A 125 13.52 -11.78 3.73
CA GLY A 125 13.84 -11.03 4.94
C GLY A 125 13.19 -9.65 5.01
N ASP A 126 13.39 -9.00 6.15
CA ASP A 126 12.99 -7.64 6.45
C ASP A 126 14.14 -6.96 7.21
N PHE A 127 14.95 -6.16 6.50
CA PHE A 127 16.19 -5.59 7.04
C PHE A 127 16.08 -4.08 7.22
N ILE A 128 16.52 -3.56 8.35
CA ILE A 128 16.54 -2.11 8.61
C ILE A 128 17.82 -1.50 8.01
N SER A 129 18.95 -2.20 8.17
CA SER A 129 20.25 -1.76 7.66
C SER A 129 20.55 -2.34 6.28
N HIS A 130 21.11 -1.51 5.40
CA HIS A 130 21.59 -1.95 4.10
C HIS A 130 22.76 -2.94 4.23
N GLU A 131 23.63 -2.74 5.22
CA GLU A 131 24.79 -3.60 5.46
C GLU A 131 24.37 -5.01 5.88
N GLU A 132 23.39 -5.10 6.77
CA GLU A 132 22.80 -6.37 7.21
C GLU A 132 22.18 -7.13 6.03
N ALA A 133 21.38 -6.43 5.21
CA ALA A 133 20.81 -7.00 3.99
C ALA A 133 21.90 -7.48 3.02
N HIS A 134 23.01 -6.75 2.89
CA HIS A 134 24.14 -7.13 2.04
C HIS A 134 24.88 -8.36 2.56
N LYS A 135 25.04 -8.49 3.89
CA LYS A 135 25.65 -9.66 4.51
C LYS A 135 24.84 -10.92 4.21
N VAL A 136 23.53 -10.88 4.47
CA VAL A 136 22.64 -12.02 4.19
C VAL A 136 22.56 -12.29 2.69
N ALA A 137 22.56 -11.27 1.84
CA ALA A 137 22.61 -11.46 0.39
C ALA A 137 23.89 -12.18 -0.07
N LYS A 138 25.03 -11.90 0.56
CA LYS A 138 26.30 -12.59 0.28
C LYS A 138 26.23 -14.06 0.70
N GLU A 139 25.68 -14.34 1.88
CA GLU A 139 25.47 -15.71 2.36
C GLU A 139 24.54 -16.49 1.42
N LEU A 140 23.41 -15.89 1.00
CA LEU A 140 22.51 -16.46 0.00
C LEU A 140 23.22 -16.78 -1.32
N LYS A 141 24.08 -15.87 -1.80
CA LYS A 141 24.89 -16.10 -3.02
C LYS A 141 25.87 -17.26 -2.86
N GLN A 142 26.44 -17.44 -1.68
CA GLN A 142 27.36 -18.55 -1.39
C GLN A 142 26.63 -19.89 -1.31
N SER A 143 25.44 -19.93 -0.72
CA SER A 143 24.63 -21.15 -0.60
C SER A 143 23.90 -21.53 -1.89
N MET A 144 23.63 -20.57 -2.77
CA MET A 144 22.90 -20.75 -4.03
C MET A 144 23.66 -20.11 -5.19
N PRO A 145 24.83 -20.67 -5.58
CA PRO A 145 25.67 -20.09 -6.63
C PRO A 145 24.96 -20.05 -7.99
N ASP A 146 24.01 -20.97 -8.23
CA ASP A 146 23.16 -20.99 -9.42
C ASP A 146 22.26 -19.75 -9.54
N LEU A 147 21.87 -19.14 -8.41
CA LEU A 147 21.01 -17.96 -8.38
C LEU A 147 21.76 -16.68 -8.06
N ALA A 148 23.09 -16.73 -7.91
CA ALA A 148 23.86 -15.63 -7.35
C ALA A 148 23.77 -14.33 -8.16
N GLN A 149 23.58 -14.43 -9.48
CA GLN A 149 23.41 -13.28 -10.38
C GLN A 149 22.05 -12.59 -10.22
N GLU A 150 21.01 -13.32 -9.81
CA GLU A 150 19.66 -12.78 -9.62
C GLU A 150 19.48 -12.16 -8.23
N ILE A 151 20.42 -12.40 -7.30
CA ILE A 151 20.32 -11.96 -5.92
C ILE A 151 20.81 -10.51 -5.75
N TYR A 152 19.93 -9.62 -5.30
CA TYR A 152 20.27 -8.23 -5.00
C TYR A 152 19.44 -7.62 -3.88
N VAL A 153 20.00 -6.61 -3.21
CA VAL A 153 19.31 -5.87 -2.15
C VAL A 153 18.40 -4.81 -2.78
N VAL A 154 17.15 -4.73 -2.31
CA VAL A 154 16.12 -3.80 -2.79
C VAL A 154 15.55 -3.01 -1.64
N ARG A 155 15.42 -1.70 -1.83
CA ARG A 155 14.71 -0.84 -0.87
C ARG A 155 13.21 -1.15 -0.91
N ASN A 156 12.62 -1.45 0.24
CA ASN A 156 11.21 -1.80 0.36
C ASN A 156 10.59 -1.22 1.64
N ARG A 157 9.27 -1.28 1.76
CA ARG A 157 8.57 -1.10 3.04
C ARG A 157 8.52 -2.45 3.75
N ILE A 158 9.16 -2.51 4.90
CA ILE A 158 9.23 -3.71 5.72
C ILE A 158 8.21 -3.62 6.86
N ARG A 159 7.79 -4.77 7.37
CA ARG A 159 6.93 -4.85 8.54
C ARG A 159 7.80 -4.63 9.77
N TYR A 160 7.49 -3.59 10.54
CA TYR A 160 8.16 -3.32 11.80
C TYR A 160 7.15 -3.54 12.92
N HIS A 161 7.47 -4.47 13.83
CA HIS A 161 6.74 -4.61 15.08
C HIS A 161 7.30 -3.59 16.09
N ASN A 162 6.43 -2.78 16.66
CA ASN A 162 6.80 -1.87 17.76
C ASN A 162 6.58 -2.58 19.11
#